data_AF-A0A6G2DNJ3-F1
#
_entry.id   AF-A0A6G2DNJ3-F1
#
_cell.length_a   1.000
_cell.length_b   1.000
_cell.length_c   1.000
_cell.angle_alpha   90.00
_cell.angle_beta   90.00
_cell.angle_gamma   90.00
#
_symmetry.space_group_name_H-M   'P 1'
#
loop_
_entity.id
_entity.type
_entity.pdbx_description
1 polymer ?
#
loop_
_entity_poly.entity_id
_entity_poly.type
_entity_poly.pdbx_seq_one_letter_code
_entity_poly.pdbx_strand_id
1 'polypeptide(L)'
;NKDGFPIFDHYTYVIAGDGDFMEGVSAEAASYAGHQALDKLIVLYDSNDICLDGETKDTFSENVRARYDAYGWHTVLVEDGTDLAAISTAIETAKFSGKPSLIEVKTVIGYGSPNKSGTNAVHGAPLGAEETGATRKFLGWDYDPFEV
;
A
#
# COMPACT_ATOMS: atom_id res chain seq x y z
N ASN A 1 -9.65 34.40 8.90
CA ASN A 1 -10.51 33.29 8.46
C ASN A 1 -11.89 33.86 8.11
N LYS A 2 -12.49 33.53 6.97
CA LYS A 2 -13.84 33.97 6.55
C LYS A 2 -14.70 32.74 6.33
N ASP A 3 -15.96 32.78 6.76
CA ASP A 3 -16.87 31.66 6.56
C ASP A 3 -17.02 31.32 5.07
N GLY A 4 -17.02 30.03 4.74
CA GLY A 4 -17.08 29.52 3.37
C GLY A 4 -15.75 29.54 2.59
N PHE A 5 -14.64 29.99 3.20
CA PHE A 5 -13.32 29.99 2.58
C PHE A 5 -12.31 29.22 3.44
N PRO A 6 -12.37 27.88 3.42
CA PRO A 6 -11.41 27.07 4.17
C PRO A 6 -9.99 27.33 3.64
N ILE A 7 -9.09 27.70 4.54
CA ILE A 7 -7.68 27.98 4.21
C ILE A 7 -6.84 26.69 4.30
N PHE A 8 -7.29 25.71 5.09
CA PHE A 8 -6.63 24.42 5.27
C PHE A 8 -7.61 23.29 4.95
N ASP A 9 -7.44 22.70 3.78
CA ASP A 9 -8.21 21.55 3.33
C ASP A 9 -7.32 20.67 2.45
N HIS A 10 -6.72 19.64 3.06
CA HIS A 10 -5.84 18.70 2.38
C HIS A 10 -5.89 17.33 3.06
N TYR A 11 -5.49 16.32 2.30
CA TYR A 11 -5.37 14.94 2.75
C TYR A 11 -3.92 14.58 3.04
N THR A 12 -3.73 13.59 3.90
CA THR A 12 -2.46 12.92 4.15
C THR A 12 -2.55 11.50 3.63
N TYR A 13 -1.70 11.17 2.67
CA TYR A 13 -1.60 9.83 2.10
C TYR A 13 -0.31 9.15 2.56
N VAL A 14 -0.40 7.88 2.91
CA VAL A 14 0.73 7.04 3.32
C VAL A 14 0.73 5.77 2.50
N ILE A 15 1.90 5.34 2.04
CA ILE A 15 2.13 3.98 1.55
C ILE A 15 2.92 3.26 2.65
N ALA A 16 2.45 2.10 3.06
CA ALA A 16 3.07 1.27 4.08
C ALA A 16 3.10 -0.19 3.62
N GLY A 17 4.09 -0.96 4.08
CA GLY A 17 4.22 -2.38 3.79
C GLY A 17 4.14 -3.24 5.04
N ASP A 18 4.33 -4.55 4.89
CA ASP A 18 4.26 -5.52 6.00
C ASP A 18 5.14 -5.14 7.19
N GLY A 19 6.37 -4.67 6.92
CA GLY A 19 7.32 -4.26 7.95
C GLY A 19 6.79 -3.15 8.85
N ASP A 20 6.11 -2.15 8.29
CA ASP A 20 5.50 -1.07 9.06
C ASP A 20 4.41 -1.62 9.99
N PHE A 21 3.60 -2.56 9.51
CA PHE A 21 2.49 -3.14 10.28
C PHE A 21 2.94 -4.18 11.32
N MET A 22 4.14 -4.74 11.18
CA MET A 22 4.81 -5.56 12.20
C MET A 22 5.36 -4.70 13.35
N GLU A 23 5.82 -3.47 13.05
CA GLU A 23 6.39 -2.57 14.06
C GLU A 23 5.32 -2.03 15.02
N GLY A 24 5.59 -2.11 16.33
CA GLY A 24 4.63 -1.72 17.37
C GLY A 24 4.21 -0.25 17.33
N VAL A 25 5.06 0.61 16.77
CA VAL A 25 4.76 2.04 16.57
C VAL A 25 3.54 2.26 15.68
N SER A 26 3.25 1.32 14.76
CA SER A 26 2.04 1.40 13.92
C SER A 26 0.77 1.26 14.74
N ALA A 27 0.76 0.41 15.78
CA ALA A 27 -0.37 0.26 16.69
C ALA A 27 -0.60 1.52 17.54
N GLU A 28 0.48 2.13 18.05
CA GLU A 28 0.39 3.38 18.82
C GLU A 28 -0.19 4.52 17.97
N ALA A 29 0.37 4.72 16.79
CA ALA A 29 -0.08 5.75 15.85
C ALA A 29 -1.52 5.51 15.37
N ALA A 30 -1.85 4.28 14.99
CA ALA A 30 -3.17 3.95 14.46
C ALA A 30 -4.27 4.06 15.54
N SER A 31 -3.98 3.64 16.77
CA SER A 31 -4.88 3.81 17.91
C SER A 31 -5.18 5.29 18.17
N TYR A 32 -4.15 6.15 18.17
CA TYR A 32 -4.34 7.59 18.34
C TYR A 32 -5.14 8.21 17.19
N ALA A 33 -4.81 7.89 15.94
CA ALA A 33 -5.50 8.42 14.77
C ALA A 33 -6.98 8.04 14.73
N GLY A 34 -7.31 6.80 15.11
CA GLY A 34 -8.68 6.33 15.27
C GLY A 34 -9.42 7.11 16.37
N HIS A 35 -8.78 7.29 17.53
CA HIS A 35 -9.35 8.06 18.64
C HIS A 35 -9.62 9.53 18.29
N GLN A 36 -8.74 10.17 17.50
CA GLN A 36 -8.90 11.56 17.04
C GLN A 36 -9.80 11.71 15.82
N ALA A 37 -10.31 10.61 15.24
CA ALA A 37 -11.09 10.62 14.01
C ALA A 37 -10.43 11.42 12.87
N LEU A 38 -9.15 11.13 12.59
CA LEU A 38 -8.39 11.79 11.51
C LEU A 38 -8.89 11.34 10.12
N ASP A 39 -10.06 11.82 9.72
CA ASP A 39 -10.81 11.45 8.52
C ASP A 39 -10.11 11.75 7.19
N LYS A 40 -9.07 12.60 7.23
CA LYS A 40 -8.23 12.92 6.07
C LYS A 40 -6.91 12.14 6.01
N LEU A 41 -6.73 11.15 6.89
CA LEU A 41 -5.61 10.19 6.83
C LEU A 41 -6.04 8.95 6.05
N ILE A 42 -5.36 8.68 4.92
CA ILE A 42 -5.60 7.51 4.08
C ILE A 42 -4.29 6.75 3.90
N VAL A 43 -4.26 5.50 4.38
CA VAL A 43 -3.11 4.60 4.26
C VAL A 43 -3.42 3.57 3.17
N LEU A 44 -2.51 3.43 2.21
CA LEU A 44 -2.47 2.35 1.23
C LEU A 44 -1.44 1.33 1.71
N TYR A 45 -1.92 0.15 2.06
CA TYR A 45 -1.08 -0.96 2.47
C TYR A 45 -0.72 -1.80 1.25
N ASP A 46 0.57 -1.82 0.90
CA ASP A 46 1.16 -2.76 -0.05
C ASP A 46 1.21 -4.16 0.57
N SER A 47 0.13 -4.91 0.42
CA SER A 47 -0.01 -6.26 0.98
C SER A 47 0.44 -7.28 -0.07
N ASN A 48 1.75 -7.52 -0.12
CA ASN A 48 2.38 -8.38 -1.11
C ASN A 48 2.81 -9.75 -0.56
N ASP A 49 2.57 -10.00 0.73
CA ASP A 49 2.83 -11.24 1.45
C ASP A 49 4.32 -11.65 1.53
N ILE A 50 5.25 -10.72 1.28
CA ILE A 50 6.70 -10.95 1.28
C ILE A 50 7.42 -9.94 2.20
N CYS A 51 8.29 -10.46 3.08
CA CYS A 51 9.28 -9.67 3.82
C CYS A 51 10.70 -10.04 3.38
N LEU A 52 11.72 -9.45 4.01
CA LEU A 52 13.12 -9.72 3.65
C LEU A 52 13.49 -11.20 3.80
N ASP A 53 12.98 -11.86 4.86
CA ASP A 53 13.31 -13.25 5.18
C ASP A 53 12.50 -14.27 4.37
N GLY A 54 11.44 -13.86 3.66
CA GLY A 54 10.61 -14.76 2.85
C GLY A 54 9.13 -14.39 2.88
N GLU A 55 8.27 -15.41 2.90
CA GLU A 55 6.81 -15.22 2.99
C GLU A 55 6.41 -14.74 4.39
N THR A 56 5.54 -13.74 4.46
CA THR A 56 5.13 -13.14 5.73
C THR A 56 4.44 -14.14 6.65
N LYS A 57 3.73 -15.14 6.11
CA LYS A 57 3.00 -16.15 6.90
C LYS A 57 3.86 -16.88 7.96
N ASP A 58 5.18 -16.92 7.76
CA ASP A 58 6.11 -17.58 8.68
C ASP A 58 6.39 -16.73 9.95
N THR A 59 6.17 -15.42 9.90
CA THR A 59 6.47 -14.47 11.00
C THR A 59 5.36 -13.47 11.32
N PHE A 60 4.39 -13.28 10.42
CA PHE A 60 3.33 -12.29 10.46
C PHE A 60 2.05 -12.85 9.81
N SER A 61 1.05 -13.15 10.64
CA SER A 61 -0.20 -13.81 10.24
C SER A 61 -1.45 -13.06 10.74
N GLU A 62 -1.29 -11.79 11.09
CA GLU A 62 -2.38 -10.97 11.59
C GLU A 62 -3.41 -10.66 10.50
N ASN A 63 -4.68 -10.56 10.89
CA ASN A 63 -5.67 -9.88 10.07
C ASN A 63 -5.55 -8.37 10.34
N VAL A 64 -4.73 -7.68 9.54
CA VAL A 64 -4.45 -6.25 9.69
C VAL A 64 -5.71 -5.40 9.60
N ARG A 65 -6.64 -5.72 8.68
CA ARG A 65 -7.92 -5.01 8.59
C ARG A 65 -8.75 -5.16 9.85
N ALA A 66 -8.90 -6.36 10.39
CA ALA A 66 -9.63 -6.56 11.65
C ALA A 66 -8.98 -5.82 12.83
N ARG A 67 -7.64 -5.75 12.88
CA ARG A 67 -6.90 -4.93 13.86
C ARG A 67 -7.24 -3.44 13.72
N TYR A 68 -7.31 -2.93 12.49
CA TYR A 68 -7.62 -1.53 12.22
C TYR A 68 -9.11 -1.19 12.42
N ASP A 69 -10.02 -2.12 12.11
CA ASP A 69 -11.43 -2.01 12.47
C ASP A 69 -11.60 -1.83 13.99
N ALA A 70 -10.81 -2.57 14.80
CA ALA A 70 -10.82 -2.44 16.26
C ALA A 70 -10.28 -1.08 16.74
N TYR A 71 -9.39 -0.42 15.99
CA TYR A 71 -8.98 0.96 16.25
C TYR A 71 -10.01 2.02 15.80
N GLY A 72 -11.12 1.60 15.18
CA GLY A 72 -12.16 2.51 14.71
C GLY A 72 -11.89 3.10 13.32
N TRP A 73 -11.03 2.47 12.53
CA TRP A 73 -10.75 2.88 11.15
C TRP A 73 -11.85 2.41 10.19
N HIS A 74 -11.88 3.01 9.01
CA HIS A 74 -12.56 2.45 7.84
C HIS A 74 -11.56 1.56 7.10
N THR A 75 -11.91 0.31 6.81
CA THR A 75 -11.04 -0.63 6.10
C THR A 75 -11.67 -1.10 4.80
N VAL A 76 -10.86 -1.19 3.75
CA VAL A 76 -11.25 -1.69 2.42
C VAL A 76 -10.16 -2.60 1.89
N LEU A 77 -10.55 -3.62 1.13
CA LEU A 77 -9.65 -4.49 0.39
C LEU A 77 -9.81 -4.22 -1.11
N VAL A 78 -8.67 -4.06 -1.78
CA VAL A 78 -8.54 -4.12 -3.24
C VAL A 78 -7.77 -5.38 -3.58
N GLU A 79 -8.43 -6.34 -4.21
CA GLU A 79 -7.89 -7.68 -4.50
C GLU A 79 -6.82 -7.69 -5.60
N ASP A 80 -6.75 -6.65 -6.42
CA ASP A 80 -5.80 -6.53 -7.52
C ASP A 80 -5.16 -5.12 -7.55
N GLY A 81 -3.89 -5.04 -7.18
CA GLY A 81 -3.09 -3.82 -7.17
C GLY A 81 -2.79 -3.23 -8.55
N THR A 82 -3.16 -3.93 -9.62
CA THR A 82 -3.10 -3.42 -11.00
C THR A 82 -4.43 -2.82 -11.47
N ASP A 83 -5.52 -3.04 -10.74
CA ASP A 83 -6.81 -2.41 -11.00
C ASP A 83 -6.86 -0.98 -10.46
N LEU A 84 -6.40 -0.04 -11.28
CA LEU A 84 -6.40 1.39 -10.96
C LEU A 84 -7.80 1.95 -10.70
N ALA A 85 -8.85 1.37 -11.29
CA ALA A 85 -10.22 1.82 -11.09
C ALA A 85 -10.73 1.41 -9.70
N ALA A 86 -10.42 0.19 -9.26
CA ALA A 86 -10.71 -0.28 -7.91
C ALA A 86 -9.96 0.53 -6.85
N ILE A 87 -8.67 0.79 -7.05
CA ILE A 87 -7.87 1.64 -6.15
C ILE A 87 -8.44 3.06 -6.07
N SER A 88 -8.75 3.67 -7.22
CA SER A 88 -9.36 5.00 -7.28
C SER A 88 -10.70 5.05 -6.54
N THR A 89 -11.56 4.05 -6.75
CA THR A 89 -12.85 3.93 -6.06
C THR A 89 -12.68 3.77 -4.55
N ALA A 90 -11.70 2.98 -4.10
CA ALA A 90 -11.41 2.82 -2.68
C ALA A 90 -10.93 4.13 -2.04
N ILE A 91 -10.06 4.89 -2.71
CA ILE A 91 -9.60 6.20 -2.26
C ILE A 91 -10.77 7.19 -2.17
N GLU A 92 -11.62 7.27 -3.20
CA GLU A 92 -12.77 8.16 -3.18
C GLU A 92 -13.75 7.78 -2.08
N THR A 93 -13.99 6.48 -1.85
CA THR A 93 -14.83 6.01 -0.73
C THR A 93 -14.23 6.39 0.64
N ALA A 94 -12.92 6.22 0.81
CA ALA A 94 -12.21 6.58 2.04
C ALA A 94 -12.38 8.06 2.41
N LYS A 95 -12.36 8.96 1.41
CA LYS A 95 -12.55 10.41 1.61
C LYS A 95 -13.88 10.79 2.26
N PHE A 96 -14.92 9.94 2.17
CA PHE A 96 -16.24 10.17 2.74
C PHE A 96 -16.55 9.30 3.97
N SER A 97 -15.57 8.56 4.48
CA SER A 97 -15.80 7.59 5.57
C SER A 97 -16.01 8.21 6.95
N GLY A 98 -15.58 9.47 7.15
CA GLY A 98 -15.59 10.14 8.45
C GLY A 98 -14.61 9.54 9.48
N LYS A 99 -13.67 8.71 9.04
CA LYS A 99 -12.69 7.98 9.85
C LYS A 99 -11.34 7.94 9.13
N PRO A 100 -10.21 7.78 9.82
CA PRO A 100 -8.98 7.39 9.13
C PRO A 100 -9.20 6.07 8.39
N SER A 101 -8.61 5.93 7.20
CA SER A 101 -8.87 4.80 6.31
C SER A 101 -7.61 3.98 6.02
N LEU A 102 -7.76 2.65 6.07
CA LEU A 102 -6.76 1.69 5.63
C LEU A 102 -7.30 0.96 4.39
N ILE A 103 -6.62 1.13 3.27
CA ILE A 103 -6.91 0.42 2.02
C ILE A 103 -5.82 -0.65 1.89
N GLU A 104 -6.17 -1.90 2.16
CA GLU A 104 -5.33 -3.06 1.86
C GLU A 104 -5.37 -3.29 0.35
N VAL A 105 -4.21 -3.21 -0.31
CA VAL A 105 -4.08 -3.45 -1.74
C VAL A 105 -3.22 -4.70 -1.93
N LYS A 106 -3.81 -5.75 -2.49
CA LYS A 106 -3.06 -6.97 -2.81
C LYS A 106 -2.20 -6.74 -4.04
N THR A 107 -0.89 -6.86 -3.89
CA THR A 107 0.07 -6.66 -4.98
C THR A 107 0.99 -7.86 -5.12
N VAL A 108 1.80 -7.86 -6.17
CA VAL A 108 2.90 -8.82 -6.34
C VAL A 108 4.20 -8.03 -6.33
N ILE A 109 5.07 -8.28 -5.35
CA ILE A 109 6.37 -7.61 -5.28
C ILE A 109 7.17 -7.88 -6.56
N GLY A 110 7.75 -6.83 -7.15
CA GLY A 110 8.49 -6.92 -8.41
C GLY A 110 7.64 -7.26 -9.63
N TYR A 111 6.32 -7.02 -9.59
CA TYR A 111 5.40 -7.27 -10.69
C TYR A 111 5.99 -6.92 -12.06
N GLY A 112 5.82 -7.84 -13.00
CA GLY A 112 6.31 -7.74 -14.37
C GLY A 112 7.67 -8.38 -14.60
N SER A 113 8.42 -8.71 -13.54
CA SER A 113 9.66 -9.50 -13.61
C SER A 113 9.33 -11.00 -13.76
N PRO A 114 9.45 -11.61 -14.96
CA PRO A 114 8.88 -12.93 -15.20
C PRO A 114 9.46 -14.05 -14.33
N ASN A 115 10.73 -13.93 -13.92
CA ASN A 115 11.42 -14.98 -13.16
C ASN A 115 11.62 -14.63 -11.68
N LYS A 116 11.36 -13.38 -11.27
CA LYS A 116 11.63 -12.93 -9.89
C LYS A 116 10.44 -12.28 -9.17
N SER A 117 9.34 -11.98 -9.86
CA SER A 117 8.11 -11.46 -9.21
C SER A 117 7.65 -12.41 -8.10
N GLY A 118 7.12 -11.84 -7.01
CA GLY A 118 6.57 -12.61 -5.89
C GLY A 118 7.63 -13.23 -4.97
N THR A 119 8.88 -12.78 -5.04
CA THR A 119 9.97 -13.31 -4.20
C THR A 119 10.68 -12.21 -3.43
N ASN A 120 11.26 -12.53 -2.27
CA ASN A 120 12.08 -11.59 -1.50
C ASN A 120 13.36 -11.16 -2.25
N ALA A 121 13.78 -11.89 -3.28
CA ALA A 121 14.97 -11.58 -4.08
C ALA A 121 14.87 -10.25 -4.84
N VAL A 122 13.65 -9.70 -5.05
CA VAL A 122 13.45 -8.40 -5.71
C VAL A 122 13.38 -7.22 -4.73
N HIS A 123 13.39 -7.47 -3.42
CA HIS A 123 13.17 -6.43 -2.41
C HIS A 123 14.31 -5.39 -2.36
N GLY A 124 15.55 -5.86 -2.29
CA GLY A 124 16.71 -5.00 -2.01
C GLY A 124 17.90 -5.17 -2.95
N ALA A 125 17.71 -5.86 -4.08
CA ALA A 125 18.78 -6.16 -5.03
C ALA A 125 18.37 -5.85 -6.48
N PRO A 126 19.30 -5.42 -7.35
CA PRO A 126 19.01 -5.25 -8.78
C PRO A 126 18.48 -6.54 -9.42
N LEU A 127 17.55 -6.41 -10.36
CA LEU A 127 17.04 -7.55 -11.13
C LEU A 127 18.14 -8.25 -11.95
N GLY A 128 19.11 -7.48 -12.43
CA GLY A 128 20.14 -7.93 -13.38
C GLY A 128 19.72 -7.65 -14.83
N ALA A 129 20.70 -7.58 -15.73
CA ALA A 129 20.50 -7.13 -17.11
C ALA A 129 19.53 -8.04 -17.90
N GLU A 130 19.69 -9.37 -17.77
CA GLU A 130 18.83 -10.35 -18.45
C GLU A 130 17.37 -10.23 -17.98
N GLU A 131 17.15 -10.20 -16.66
CA GLU A 131 15.81 -10.08 -16.10
C GLU A 131 15.19 -8.72 -16.45
N THR A 132 15.98 -7.63 -16.43
CA THR A 132 15.51 -6.30 -16.85
C THR A 132 15.01 -6.31 -18.30
N GLY A 133 15.72 -6.98 -19.21
CA GLY A 133 15.28 -7.14 -20.60
C GLY A 133 14.00 -7.97 -20.72
N ALA A 134 13.88 -9.04 -19.92
CA ALA A 134 12.67 -9.85 -19.87
C ALA A 134 11.47 -9.05 -19.32
N THR A 135 11.66 -8.26 -18.26
CA THR A 135 10.64 -7.36 -17.69
C THR A 135 10.16 -6.33 -18.70
N ARG A 136 11.08 -5.68 -19.44
CA ARG A 136 10.70 -4.73 -20.52
C ARG A 136 9.81 -5.39 -21.56
N LYS A 137 10.20 -6.57 -22.04
CA LYS A 137 9.41 -7.33 -23.01
C LYS A 137 8.04 -7.72 -22.46
N PHE A 138 7.97 -8.14 -21.19
CA PHE A 138 6.70 -8.48 -20.53
C PHE A 138 5.77 -7.26 -20.44
N LEU A 139 6.31 -6.10 -20.09
CA LEU A 139 5.56 -4.84 -19.94
C LEU A 139 5.26 -4.14 -21.28
N GLY A 140 5.81 -4.61 -22.40
CA GLY A 140 5.73 -3.89 -23.68
C GLY A 140 6.46 -2.54 -23.66
N TRP A 141 7.55 -2.44 -22.90
CA TRP A 141 8.33 -1.21 -22.74
C TRP A 141 9.54 -1.21 -23.69
N ASP A 142 9.41 -0.52 -24.82
CA ASP A 142 10.41 -0.53 -25.90
C ASP A 142 11.48 0.58 -25.80
N TYR A 143 11.36 1.51 -24.84
CA TYR A 143 12.32 2.60 -24.66
C TYR A 143 13.60 2.14 -23.97
N ASP A 144 14.71 2.82 -24.22
CA ASP A 144 15.97 2.59 -23.53
C ASP A 144 15.93 3.07 -22.05
N PRO A 145 16.91 2.70 -21.21
CA PRO A 145 17.01 3.27 -19.86
C PRO A 145 17.09 4.82 -19.92
N PHE A 146 16.20 5.48 -19.19
CA PHE A 146 16.11 6.94 -19.07
C PHE A 146 15.62 7.68 -20.34
N GLU A 147 14.87 7.00 -21.20
CA GLU A 147 14.14 7.57 -22.34
C GLU A 147 12.62 7.54 -22.08
N VAL A 148 11.90 8.61 -22.43
CA VAL A 148 10.43 8.78 -22.32
C VAL A 148 9.86 9.55 -23.51
#